data_AF-A0A521E649-F1
#
_entry.id   AF-A0A521E649-F1
#
_cell.length_a   1.000
_cell.length_b   1.000
_cell.length_c   1.000
_cell.angle_alpha   90.00
_cell.angle_beta   90.00
_cell.angle_gamma   90.00
#
_symmetry.space_group_name_H-M   'P 1'
#
loop_
_entity.id
_entity.type
_entity.pdbx_description
1 polymer ?
#
loop_
_entity_poly.entity_id
_entity_poly.type
_entity_poly.pdbx_seq_one_letter_code
_entity_poly.pdbx_strand_id
1 'polypeptide(L)' 'MKMPQTRTARVVTASRQDDEMRLHMLACARSGESSGSIGRRLNKGTSFARVTIARIRDADLAESGEDSAQVLRHYPQVTS' A
#
# COMPACT_ATOMS: atom_id res chain seq x y z
N MET A 1 -34.59 15.36 5.29
CA MET A 1 -33.19 15.85 5.25
C MET A 1 -32.31 14.83 5.94
N LYS A 2 -31.35 14.20 5.26
CA LYS A 2 -30.36 13.28 5.88
C LYS A 2 -29.12 14.10 6.24
N MET A 3 -28.72 14.09 7.51
CA MET A 3 -27.47 14.71 7.95
C MET A 3 -26.27 13.95 7.38
N PRO A 4 -25.21 14.63 6.90
CA PRO A 4 -23.96 13.97 6.54
C PRO A 4 -23.30 13.43 7.80
N GLN A 5 -23.08 12.12 7.86
CA GLN A 5 -22.28 11.53 8.93
C GLN A 5 -20.82 11.90 8.71
N THR A 6 -20.34 12.87 9.48
CA THR A 6 -18.92 13.22 9.55
C THR A 6 -18.19 12.02 10.15
N ARG A 7 -17.59 11.21 9.27
CA ARG A 7 -16.74 10.09 9.66
C ARG A 7 -15.45 10.68 10.21
N THR A 8 -15.38 10.82 11.53
CA THR A 8 -14.15 11.21 12.22
C THR A 8 -13.06 10.20 11.88
N ALA A 9 -12.13 10.62 11.01
CA ALA A 9 -10.95 9.84 10.69
C ALA A 9 -10.12 9.76 11.97
N ARG A 10 -10.22 8.62 12.67
CA ARG A 10 -9.33 8.32 13.79
C ARG A 10 -7.91 8.35 13.21
N VAL A 11 -7.09 9.32 13.63
CA VAL A 11 -5.67 9.34 13.32
C VAL A 11 -5.07 8.12 14.00
N VAL A 12 -4.97 7.02 13.27
CA VAL A 12 -4.20 5.86 13.70
C VAL A 12 -2.76 6.28 13.47
N THR A 13 -2.06 6.64 14.55
CA THR A 13 -0.60 6.81 14.51
C THR A 13 -0.01 5.49 14.05
N ALA A 14 0.50 5.45 12.81
CA ALA A 14 1.22 4.30 12.30
C ALA A 14 2.45 4.09 13.20
N SER A 15 2.66 2.86 13.64
CA SER A 15 3.86 2.54 14.41
C SER A 15 5.06 2.42 13.47
N ARG A 16 6.27 2.61 14.00
CA ARG A 16 7.50 2.31 13.26
C ARG A 16 7.50 0.89 12.68
N GLN A 17 6.94 -0.07 13.44
CA GLN A 17 6.80 -1.45 13.02
C GLN A 17 5.88 -1.61 11.79
N ASP A 18 4.81 -0.82 11.70
CA ASP A 18 3.94 -0.82 10.52
C ASP A 18 4.68 -0.29 9.28
N ASP A 19 5.50 0.74 9.44
CA ASP A 19 6.28 1.30 8.34
C ASP A 19 7.38 0.34 7.88
N GLU A 20 8.10 -0.29 8.81
CA GLU A 20 9.08 -1.34 8.48
C GLU A 20 8.44 -2.51 7.73
N MET A 21 7.26 -2.95 8.16
CA MET A 21 6.48 -3.97 7.45
C MET A 21 6.11 -3.52 6.04
N ARG A 22 5.61 -2.30 5.86
CA ARG A 22 5.24 -1.76 4.55
C ARG A 22 6.44 -1.64 3.62
N LEU A 23 7.58 -1.16 4.12
CA LEU A 23 8.83 -1.10 3.37
C LEU A 23 9.29 -2.50 2.94
N HIS A 24 9.20 -3.48 3.84
CA HIS A 24 9.50 -4.87 3.50
C HIS A 24 8.57 -5.41 2.40
N MET A 25 7.27 -5.13 2.47
CA MET A 25 6.30 -5.53 1.45
C MET A 25 6.63 -4.95 0.07
N LEU A 26 7.03 -3.67 0.00
CA LEU A 26 7.46 -3.04 -1.25
C LEU A 26 8.73 -3.69 -1.81
N ALA A 27 9.71 -3.98 -0.96
CA ALA A 27 10.95 -4.63 -1.38
C ALA A 27 10.70 -6.04 -1.97
N CYS A 28 9.85 -6.83 -1.32
CA CYS A 28 9.45 -8.15 -1.84
C CYS A 28 8.70 -8.02 -3.17
N ALA A 29 7.75 -7.11 -3.27
CA ALA A 29 6.96 -6.92 -4.48
C ALA A 29 7.82 -6.44 -5.67
N ARG A 30 8.78 -5.54 -5.43
CA ARG A 30 9.77 -5.10 -6.42
C ARG A 30 10.70 -6.23 -6.86
N SER A 31 10.91 -7.22 -6.01
CA SER A 31 11.68 -8.44 -6.33
C SER A 31 10.85 -9.49 -7.09
N GLY A 32 9.61 -9.18 -7.46
CA GLY A 32 8.72 -10.07 -8.22
C GLY A 32 7.91 -11.05 -7.36
N GLU A 33 7.94 -10.91 -6.03
CA GLU A 33 7.16 -11.78 -5.16
C GLU A 33 5.66 -11.47 -5.24
N SER A 34 4.82 -12.52 -5.31
CA SER A 34 3.37 -12.34 -5.39
C SER A 34 2.78 -11.83 -4.07
N SER A 35 1.70 -11.05 -4.14
CA SER A 35 1.00 -10.57 -2.94
C SER A 35 0.52 -11.70 -2.02
N GLY A 36 0.23 -12.89 -2.58
CA GLY A 36 -0.14 -14.06 -1.79
C GLY A 36 1.02 -14.61 -0.95
N SER A 37 2.21 -14.67 -1.54
CA SER A 37 3.43 -15.09 -0.83
C SER A 37 3.83 -14.08 0.25
N ILE A 38 3.80 -12.78 -0.08
CA ILE A 38 4.06 -11.68 0.87
C ILE A 38 3.08 -11.73 2.04
N GLY A 39 1.78 -11.87 1.76
CA GLY A 39 0.75 -11.99 2.78
C GLY A 39 1.02 -13.18 3.71
N ARG A 40 1.28 -14.36 3.14
CA ARG A 40 1.58 -15.57 3.91
C ARG A 40 2.78 -15.40 4.83
N ARG A 41 3.88 -14.79 4.35
CA ARG A 41 5.09 -14.53 5.15
C ARG A 41 4.79 -13.63 6.36
N LEU A 42 3.90 -12.66 6.19
CA LEU A 42 3.51 -11.71 7.24
C LEU A 42 2.34 -12.21 8.09
N ASN A 43 1.87 -13.45 7.89
CA ASN A 43 0.66 -13.99 8.50
C ASN A 43 -0.57 -13.08 8.26
N LYS A 44 -0.70 -12.56 7.04
CA LYS A 44 -1.79 -11.73 6.53
C LYS A 44 -2.43 -12.35 5.29
N GLY A 45 -3.64 -11.92 4.94
CA GLY A 45 -4.30 -12.34 3.70
C GLY A 45 -3.68 -11.70 2.46
N THR A 46 -3.81 -12.35 1.30
CA THR A 46 -3.39 -11.82 -0.01
C THR A 46 -3.92 -10.41 -0.27
N SER A 47 -5.19 -10.16 0.07
CA SER A 47 -5.83 -8.86 -0.10
C SER A 47 -5.16 -7.76 0.72
N PHE A 48 -4.63 -8.09 1.90
CA PHE A 48 -3.91 -7.13 2.74
C PHE A 48 -2.65 -6.64 2.02
N ALA A 49 -1.85 -7.57 1.48
CA ALA A 49 -0.63 -7.21 0.77
C ALA A 49 -0.91 -6.37 -0.47
N ARG A 50 -1.86 -6.82 -1.31
CA ARG A 50 -2.26 -6.11 -2.53
C ARG A 50 -2.76 -4.70 -2.25
N VAL A 51 -3.71 -4.55 -1.31
CA VAL A 51 -4.31 -3.24 -1.00
C VAL A 51 -3.30 -2.30 -0.36
N THR A 52 -2.41 -2.80 0.49
CA THR A 52 -1.39 -1.96 1.13
C THR A 52 -0.41 -1.40 0.10
N ILE A 53 0.10 -2.24 -0.81
CA ILE A 53 0.99 -1.80 -1.89
C ILE A 53 0.29 -0.78 -2.80
N ALA A 54 -0.98 -1.06 -3.18
CA ALA A 54 -1.76 -0.13 -3.99
C ALA A 54 -1.96 1.24 -3.30
N ARG A 55 -2.28 1.25 -2.00
CA ARG A 55 -2.45 2.49 -1.24
C ARG A 55 -1.16 3.31 -1.14
N ILE A 56 -0.02 2.65 -0.98
CA ILE A 56 1.27 3.34 -0.95
C ILE A 56 1.56 3.96 -2.31
N ARG A 57 1.38 3.21 -3.40
CA ARG A 57 1.49 3.73 -4.77
C ARG A 57 0.57 4.93 -4.99
N ASP A 58 -0.69 4.83 -4.59
CA ASP A 58 -1.67 5.89 -4.82
C ASP A 58 -1.34 7.15 -4.00
N ALA A 59 -0.77 7.00 -2.80
CA ALA A 59 -0.24 8.11 -2.01
C ALA A 59 0.99 8.74 -2.67
N ASP A 60 1.93 7.92 -3.15
CA ASP A 60 3.15 8.38 -3.83
C ASP A 60 2.83 9.15 -5.12
N LEU A 61 1.84 8.66 -5.89
CA LEU A 61 1.31 9.38 -7.06
C LEU A 61 0.67 10.72 -6.70
N ALA A 62 0.06 10.84 -5.52
CA ALA A 62 -0.59 12.07 -5.07
C ALA A 62 0.40 13.08 -4.45
N GLU A 63 1.49 12.61 -3.85
CA GLU A 63 2.37 13.43 -3.00
C GLU A 63 3.74 13.73 -3.63
N SER A 64 4.28 12.86 -4.50
CA SER A 64 5.65 12.99 -5.03
C SER A 64 5.86 14.22 -5.91
N GLY A 65 4.83 14.66 -6.64
CA GLY A 65 4.96 15.65 -7.71
C GLY A 65 5.78 15.15 -8.91
N GLU A 66 6.15 13.87 -8.93
CA GLU A 66 6.88 13.23 -10.02
C GLU A 66 5.94 12.85 -11.17
N ASP A 67 6.52 12.63 -12.35
CA ASP A 67 5.77 12.08 -13.47
C ASP A 67 5.20 10.70 -13.10
N SER A 68 3.91 10.49 -13.37
CA SER A 68 3.24 9.25 -12.97
C SER A 68 3.87 8.00 -13.57
N ALA A 69 4.45 8.07 -14.76
CA ALA A 69 5.11 6.91 -15.36
C ALA A 69 6.44 6.59 -14.65
N GLN A 70 7.12 7.58 -14.07
CA GLN A 70 8.30 7.35 -13.23
C GLN A 70 7.90 6.67 -11.92
N VAL A 71 6.88 7.20 -11.22
CA VAL A 71 6.36 6.59 -9.98
C VAL A 71 5.96 5.14 -10.23
N LEU A 72 5.16 4.88 -11.27
CA LEU A 72 4.65 3.54 -11.58
C LEU A 72 5.74 2.50 -11.90
N ARG A 73 6.95 2.91 -12.32
CA ARG A 73 8.07 1.97 -12.53
C ARG A 73 8.58 1.34 -11.23
N HIS A 74 8.34 1.97 -10.09
CA HIS A 74 8.80 1.47 -8.78
C HIS A 74 7.84 0.46 -8.16
N TYR A 75 6.61 0.34 -8.70
CA TYR A 75 5.58 -0.53 -8.17
C TYR A 75 5.36 -1.76 -9.07
N PRO A 76 4.99 -2.91 -8.49
CA PRO A 76 4.60 -4.07 -9.28
C PRO A 76 3.42 -3.71 -10.18
N GLN A 77 3.48 -4.15 -11.43
CA GLN A 77 2.35 -4.02 -12.35
C GLN A 77 1.18 -4.84 -11.80
N VAL A 78 0.06 -4.17 -11.52
CA VAL A 78 -1.17 -4.85 -11.08
C VAL A 78 -1.71 -5.59 -12.28
N THR A 79 -1.36 -6.87 -12.41
CA THR A 79 -2.05 -7.80 -13.31
C THR A 79 -3.35 -8.20 -12.62
N SER A 80 -4.47 -7.82 -13.23
CA SER A 80 -5.82 -8.25 -12.81
C SER A 80 -6.03 -9.73 -13.08
#